data_AF-A0A1A2PAY5-F1
#
_entry.id   AF-A0A1A2PAY5-F1
#
_cell.length_a   1.000
_cell.length_b   1.000
_cell.length_c   1.000
_cell.angle_alpha   90.00
_cell.angle_beta   90.00
_cell.angle_gamma   90.00
#
_symmetry.space_group_name_H-M   'P 1'
#
loop_
_entity.id
_entity.type
_entity.pdbx_description
1 polymer ?
#
loop_
_entity_poly.entity_id
_entity_poly.type
_entity_poly.pdbx_seq_one_letter_code
_entity_poly.pdbx_strand_id
1 'polypeptide(L)'
;MKKHVVYLDFRSELSAFDKYIHHQSFSHWTPDATQKRYRVVLRSKWIARALSGGSLPKQERGRLIQPVRELDATSVNAIATILGRPLVKIDIIEHKFFGPDGYTVRLHLEGDGAAYSEAHAGSGEYAVIRLVDAIRSAPERSLILLDEPEVSLHPGAQRKLMDFIEAETLHHCHQVIISTHSPALASGLPPEAIKVFGYDATRHRVLLIADSCSPTEAFAHLGHTIIGSRPRLIVEDELAAEIARAALRRHGPKKLDTLDVVPFPGGAGGVIKNVLPSLAIGGFEKAAILLDGDQSPATRNTSLDAMDAIAARGEDLDELNTLWRLQFHAAEPNLHSDSDHSRDIPNLIACLTWAASHLAYLPGSSPEQALATALGDEDPSKTDTTWKEYWVNRVRSELHMTDEEIVTSDLILDLQRIELGRLPSSSPLLQAVYDEIVRILDW
;
A
#
# COMPACT_ATOMS: atom_id res chain seq x y z
N MET A 1 19.36 7.48 -23.67
CA MET A 1 20.07 6.18 -23.51
C MET A 1 19.03 5.06 -23.58
N LYS A 2 19.27 3.99 -24.34
CA LYS A 2 18.38 2.82 -24.40
C LYS A 2 18.81 1.84 -23.29
N LYS A 3 18.03 1.74 -22.21
CA LYS A 3 18.28 0.75 -21.14
C LYS A 3 17.80 -0.64 -21.58
N HIS A 4 18.50 -1.68 -21.17
CA HIS A 4 17.99 -3.04 -21.27
C HIS A 4 16.85 -3.21 -20.25
N VAL A 5 15.73 -3.81 -20.66
CA VAL A 5 14.55 -3.96 -19.81
C VAL A 5 14.32 -5.43 -19.52
N VAL A 6 14.26 -5.77 -18.23
CA VAL A 6 13.83 -7.08 -17.74
C VAL A 6 12.45 -6.89 -17.12
N TYR A 7 11.47 -7.69 -17.55
CA TYR A 7 10.12 -7.68 -16.99
C TYR A 7 9.78 -9.08 -16.49
N LEU A 8 9.32 -9.17 -15.24
CA LEU A 8 8.89 -10.41 -14.60
C LEU A 8 7.52 -10.19 -13.95
N ASP A 9 6.55 -10.98 -14.35
CA ASP A 9 5.22 -11.03 -13.73
C ASP A 9 5.05 -12.36 -13.01
N PHE A 10 4.96 -12.29 -11.69
CA PHE A 10 4.94 -13.48 -10.84
C PHE A 10 3.65 -14.29 -10.95
N ARG A 11 2.56 -13.71 -11.46
CA ARG A 11 1.32 -14.45 -11.75
C ARG A 11 1.45 -15.29 -13.02
N SER A 12 2.31 -14.88 -13.96
CA SER A 12 2.52 -15.58 -15.24
C SER A 12 3.82 -16.38 -15.33
N GLU A 13 4.75 -16.20 -14.39
CA GLU A 13 5.96 -17.04 -14.21
C GLU A 13 5.62 -18.45 -13.72
N LEU A 14 5.02 -19.22 -14.62
CA LEU A 14 4.67 -20.62 -14.42
C LEU A 14 5.77 -21.54 -14.96
N SER A 15 6.00 -22.63 -14.23
CA SER A 15 6.93 -23.66 -14.64
C SER A 15 6.45 -24.43 -15.87
N ALA A 16 7.34 -25.11 -16.58
CA ALA A 16 6.95 -25.93 -17.73
C ALA A 16 5.91 -27.00 -17.35
N PHE A 17 6.04 -27.56 -16.15
CA PHE A 17 5.10 -28.50 -15.58
C PHE A 17 3.73 -27.86 -15.32
N ASP A 18 3.69 -26.69 -14.65
CA ASP A 18 2.43 -26.04 -14.29
C ASP A 18 1.68 -25.51 -15.50
N LYS A 19 2.41 -24.88 -16.44
CA LYS A 19 1.86 -24.45 -17.75
C LYS A 19 1.15 -25.60 -18.44
N TYR A 20 1.80 -26.76 -18.47
CA TYR A 20 1.22 -27.94 -19.06
C TYR A 20 0.04 -28.43 -18.23
N ILE A 21 0.23 -28.86 -16.97
CA ILE A 21 -0.78 -29.55 -16.16
C ILE A 21 -2.01 -28.68 -15.86
N HIS A 22 -1.81 -27.43 -15.47
CA HIS A 22 -2.88 -26.58 -14.91
C HIS A 22 -3.49 -25.61 -15.92
N HIS A 23 -2.70 -25.11 -16.89
CA HIS A 23 -3.16 -24.03 -17.77
C HIS A 23 -3.45 -24.46 -19.21
N GLN A 24 -2.88 -25.56 -19.69
CA GLN A 24 -3.17 -26.04 -21.04
C GLN A 24 -4.53 -26.74 -21.13
N SER A 25 -5.36 -26.36 -22.10
CA SER A 25 -6.64 -27.03 -22.36
C SER A 25 -6.46 -28.50 -22.73
N PHE A 26 -7.48 -29.32 -22.46
CA PHE A 26 -7.53 -30.70 -22.93
C PHE A 26 -7.51 -30.76 -24.47
N SER A 27 -7.00 -31.86 -25.00
CA SER A 27 -6.87 -32.09 -26.44
C SER A 27 -7.36 -33.49 -26.78
N HIS A 28 -7.56 -33.80 -28.07
CA HIS A 28 -7.93 -35.17 -28.46
C HIS A 28 -6.89 -36.23 -28.04
N TRP A 29 -5.61 -35.85 -27.87
CA TRP A 29 -4.55 -36.72 -27.36
C TRP A 29 -4.46 -36.77 -25.82
N THR A 30 -5.07 -35.82 -25.13
CA THR A 30 -5.09 -35.70 -23.66
C THR A 30 -6.48 -35.23 -23.24
N PRO A 31 -7.49 -36.12 -23.36
CA PRO A 31 -8.90 -35.74 -23.18
C PRO A 31 -9.25 -35.45 -21.72
N ASP A 32 -8.46 -36.00 -20.78
CA ASP A 32 -8.69 -35.87 -19.34
C ASP A 32 -7.38 -35.64 -18.57
N ALA A 33 -7.52 -35.33 -17.27
CA ALA A 33 -6.41 -35.06 -16.36
C ALA A 33 -5.48 -36.26 -16.16
N THR A 34 -6.00 -37.49 -16.19
CA THR A 34 -5.22 -38.72 -16.02
C THR A 34 -4.28 -38.93 -17.20
N GLN A 35 -4.77 -38.78 -18.43
CA GLN A 35 -3.96 -38.88 -19.65
C GLN A 35 -2.92 -37.77 -19.72
N LYS A 36 -3.28 -36.57 -19.24
CA LYS A 36 -2.35 -35.45 -19.14
C LYS A 36 -1.19 -35.77 -18.19
N ARG A 37 -1.48 -36.28 -16.99
CA ARG A 37 -0.47 -36.74 -16.01
C ARG A 37 0.39 -37.87 -16.57
N TYR A 38 -0.22 -38.86 -17.21
CA TYR A 38 0.50 -39.97 -17.84
C TYR A 38 1.49 -39.47 -18.91
N ARG A 39 1.07 -38.51 -19.74
CA ARG A 39 1.95 -37.88 -20.73
C ARG A 39 3.11 -37.12 -20.10
N VAL A 40 2.91 -36.45 -18.96
CA VAL A 40 4.02 -35.83 -18.22
C VAL A 40 5.02 -36.89 -17.80
N VAL A 41 4.59 -37.97 -17.13
CA VAL A 41 5.48 -39.06 -16.70
C VAL A 41 6.30 -39.62 -17.87
N LEU A 42 5.67 -39.85 -19.03
CA LEU A 42 6.36 -40.33 -20.22
C LEU A 42 7.39 -39.35 -20.77
N ARG A 43 7.15 -38.04 -20.67
CA ARG A 43 8.03 -36.98 -21.18
C ARG A 43 9.12 -36.60 -20.18
N SER A 44 8.88 -36.72 -18.88
CA SER A 44 9.85 -36.43 -17.81
C SER A 44 11.13 -37.25 -17.91
N LYS A 45 11.09 -38.46 -18.51
CA LYS A 45 12.31 -39.24 -18.76
C LYS A 45 13.32 -38.53 -19.67
N TRP A 46 12.83 -37.74 -20.63
CA TRP A 46 13.70 -37.00 -21.55
C TRP A 46 14.28 -35.76 -20.88
N ILE A 47 13.47 -35.11 -20.04
CA ILE A 47 13.90 -33.99 -19.21
C ILE A 47 14.98 -34.45 -18.22
N ALA A 48 14.73 -35.54 -17.48
CA ALA A 48 15.70 -36.12 -16.55
C ALA A 48 17.01 -36.50 -17.25
N ARG A 49 16.93 -37.07 -18.46
CA ARG A 49 18.10 -37.40 -19.28
C ARG A 49 18.86 -36.17 -19.77
N ALA A 50 18.17 -35.08 -20.11
CA ALA A 50 18.80 -33.83 -20.50
C ALA A 50 19.46 -33.14 -19.30
N LEU A 51 18.81 -33.15 -18.14
CA LEU A 51 19.33 -32.64 -16.87
C LEU A 51 20.56 -33.42 -16.36
N SER A 52 20.73 -34.67 -16.75
CA SER A 52 21.94 -35.45 -16.44
C SER A 52 23.05 -35.29 -17.50
N GLY A 53 22.87 -34.43 -18.50
CA GLY A 53 23.83 -34.24 -19.60
C GLY A 53 23.83 -35.39 -20.62
N GLY A 54 22.85 -36.29 -20.57
CA GLY A 54 22.73 -37.42 -21.48
C GLY A 54 22.30 -37.03 -22.90
N SER A 55 22.80 -37.76 -23.90
CA SER A 55 22.43 -37.51 -25.30
C SER A 55 20.96 -37.87 -25.58
N LEU A 56 20.21 -36.94 -26.19
CA LEU A 56 18.81 -37.15 -26.57
C LEU A 56 18.68 -37.89 -27.92
N PRO A 57 17.64 -38.71 -28.11
CA PRO A 57 17.30 -39.29 -29.41
C PRO A 57 17.07 -38.20 -30.47
N LYS A 58 17.38 -38.49 -31.74
CA LYS A 58 17.29 -37.51 -32.85
C LYS A 58 15.93 -36.81 -32.94
N GLN A 59 14.84 -37.52 -32.65
CA GLN A 59 13.46 -37.01 -32.69
C GLN A 59 13.15 -36.01 -31.55
N GLU A 60 13.83 -36.13 -30.41
CA GLU A 60 13.54 -35.33 -29.21
C GLU A 60 14.50 -34.15 -29.05
N ARG A 61 15.63 -34.13 -29.78
CA ARG A 61 16.62 -33.03 -29.73
C ARG A 61 16.02 -31.66 -30.05
N GLY A 62 15.08 -31.58 -30.99
CA GLY A 62 14.42 -30.32 -31.36
C GLY A 62 13.48 -29.75 -30.29
N ARG A 63 13.21 -30.51 -29.20
CA ARG A 63 12.43 -30.02 -28.05
C ARG A 63 13.29 -29.43 -26.96
N LEU A 64 14.61 -29.61 -27.00
CA LEU A 64 15.54 -28.93 -26.12
C LEU A 64 15.86 -27.56 -26.73
N ILE A 65 15.57 -26.47 -26.00
CA ILE A 65 15.82 -25.11 -26.48
C ILE A 65 17.21 -24.68 -26.02
N GLN A 66 17.44 -24.73 -24.71
CA GLN A 66 18.74 -24.48 -24.10
C GLN A 66 19.20 -25.72 -23.31
N PRO A 67 20.50 -26.05 -23.36
CA PRO A 67 21.05 -27.12 -22.54
C PRO A 67 20.92 -26.78 -21.05
N VAL A 68 21.11 -27.80 -20.20
CA VAL A 68 21.13 -27.61 -18.76
C VAL A 68 22.19 -26.57 -18.39
N ARG A 69 21.79 -25.59 -17.59
CA ARG A 69 22.66 -24.59 -16.98
C ARG A 69 22.58 -24.73 -15.48
N GLU A 70 23.73 -24.87 -14.85
CA GLU A 70 23.87 -24.84 -13.40
C GLU A 70 24.03 -23.39 -12.95
N LEU A 71 23.27 -23.00 -11.92
CA LEU A 71 23.44 -21.68 -11.30
C LEU A 71 24.74 -21.63 -10.50
N ASP A 72 25.39 -20.47 -10.48
CA ASP A 72 26.60 -20.26 -9.70
C ASP A 72 26.31 -20.32 -8.19
N ALA A 73 27.36 -20.60 -7.40
CA ALA A 73 27.23 -20.78 -5.95
C ALA A 73 26.63 -19.57 -5.22
N THR A 74 26.89 -18.35 -5.72
CA THR A 74 26.34 -17.15 -5.09
C THR A 74 24.84 -17.02 -5.35
N SER A 75 24.36 -17.44 -6.52
CA SER A 75 22.93 -17.45 -6.86
C SER A 75 22.20 -18.51 -6.06
N VAL A 76 22.79 -19.70 -5.93
CA VAL A 76 22.24 -20.77 -5.08
C VAL A 76 22.15 -20.31 -3.62
N ASN A 77 23.17 -19.64 -3.10
CA ASN A 77 23.16 -19.12 -1.73
C ASN A 77 22.10 -18.03 -1.51
N ALA A 78 21.91 -17.12 -2.48
CA ALA A 78 20.84 -16.13 -2.43
C ALA A 78 19.45 -16.80 -2.38
N ILE A 79 19.20 -17.77 -3.27
CA ILE A 79 17.94 -18.51 -3.31
C ILE A 79 17.72 -19.33 -2.02
N ALA A 80 18.76 -20.00 -1.52
CA ALA A 80 18.73 -20.73 -0.25
C ALA A 80 18.34 -19.83 0.92
N THR A 81 18.92 -18.61 0.95
CA THR A 81 18.64 -17.60 1.98
C THR A 81 17.18 -17.16 1.91
N ILE A 82 16.70 -16.74 0.73
CA ILE A 82 15.33 -16.26 0.50
C ILE A 82 14.30 -17.34 0.88
N LEU A 83 14.48 -18.56 0.38
CA LEU A 83 13.56 -19.68 0.62
C LEU A 83 13.70 -20.29 2.03
N GLY A 84 14.80 -20.01 2.73
CA GLY A 84 15.10 -20.60 4.04
C GLY A 84 15.35 -22.11 3.96
N ARG A 85 15.98 -22.59 2.88
CA ARG A 85 16.23 -24.02 2.64
C ARG A 85 17.71 -24.29 2.37
N PRO A 86 18.26 -25.43 2.83
CA PRO A 86 19.65 -25.79 2.60
C PRO A 86 19.84 -26.34 1.18
N LEU A 87 19.99 -25.44 0.21
CA LEU A 87 20.19 -25.78 -1.21
C LEU A 87 21.68 -25.79 -1.54
N VAL A 88 22.15 -26.85 -2.20
CA VAL A 88 23.55 -26.98 -2.64
C VAL A 88 23.73 -26.78 -4.13
N LYS A 89 22.69 -27.04 -4.94
CA LYS A 89 22.76 -26.95 -6.40
C LYS A 89 21.38 -26.71 -7.00
N ILE A 90 21.35 -25.93 -8.09
CA ILE A 90 20.14 -25.66 -8.87
C ILE A 90 20.48 -25.77 -10.36
N ASP A 91 19.77 -26.66 -11.06
CA ASP A 91 19.87 -26.85 -12.50
C ASP A 91 18.64 -26.25 -13.20
N ILE A 92 18.84 -25.45 -14.24
CA ILE A 92 17.76 -24.88 -15.07
C ILE A 92 17.88 -25.43 -16.49
N ILE A 93 16.76 -25.78 -17.10
CA ILE A 93 16.68 -26.22 -18.50
C ILE A 93 15.47 -25.59 -19.20
N GLU A 94 15.66 -25.13 -20.44
CA GLU A 94 14.58 -24.59 -21.26
C GLU A 94 14.17 -25.59 -22.35
N HIS A 95 12.88 -25.91 -22.45
CA HIS A 95 12.41 -26.97 -23.35
C HIS A 95 10.94 -26.89 -23.76
N LYS A 96 10.58 -27.71 -24.76
CA LYS A 96 9.23 -27.97 -25.30
C LYS A 96 8.79 -29.44 -25.17
N PHE A 97 9.26 -30.14 -24.13
CA PHE A 97 8.92 -31.57 -23.94
C PHE A 97 7.44 -31.82 -23.66
N PHE A 98 6.77 -30.91 -22.95
CA PHE A 98 5.34 -31.01 -22.67
C PHE A 98 4.46 -30.45 -23.80
N GLY A 99 5.00 -29.56 -24.63
CA GLY A 99 4.30 -28.95 -25.75
C GLY A 99 4.70 -27.48 -25.91
N PRO A 100 4.23 -26.59 -25.00
CA PRO A 100 4.71 -25.21 -24.92
C PRO A 100 6.16 -25.15 -24.42
N ASP A 101 6.82 -24.02 -24.66
CA ASP A 101 8.09 -23.68 -24.02
C ASP A 101 7.89 -23.38 -22.54
N GLY A 102 8.91 -23.74 -21.77
CA GLY A 102 9.02 -23.36 -20.38
C GLY A 102 10.34 -23.83 -19.80
N TYR A 103 10.55 -23.45 -18.54
CA TYR A 103 11.70 -23.87 -17.77
C TYR A 103 11.30 -24.98 -16.81
N THR A 104 12.18 -25.96 -16.69
CA THR A 104 12.20 -26.92 -15.59
C THR A 104 13.39 -26.57 -14.70
N VAL A 105 13.19 -26.66 -13.40
CA VAL A 105 14.21 -26.37 -12.40
C VAL A 105 14.37 -27.59 -11.50
N ARG A 106 15.60 -28.04 -11.28
CA ARG A 106 15.92 -29.11 -10.34
C ARG A 106 16.74 -28.56 -9.18
N LEU A 107 16.21 -28.70 -7.98
CA LEU A 107 16.82 -28.29 -6.72
C LEU A 107 17.46 -29.50 -6.04
N HIS A 108 18.66 -29.32 -5.49
CA HIS A 108 19.35 -30.33 -4.71
C HIS A 108 19.55 -29.82 -3.28
N LEU A 109 19.08 -30.59 -2.30
CA LEU A 109 19.22 -30.29 -0.87
C LEU A 109 20.55 -30.81 -0.31
N GLU A 110 21.03 -30.17 0.75
CA GLU A 110 22.19 -30.65 1.54
C GLU A 110 21.88 -31.97 2.27
N GLY A 111 22.88 -32.85 2.43
CA GLY A 111 22.75 -34.16 3.12
C GLY A 111 22.45 -35.35 2.18
N ASP A 112 21.66 -36.33 2.64
CA ASP A 112 21.32 -37.59 1.92
C ASP A 112 20.44 -37.39 0.65
N GLY A 113 20.51 -36.22 0.01
CA GLY A 113 20.43 -36.12 -1.44
C GLY A 113 19.03 -36.21 -2.07
N ALA A 114 17.99 -35.74 -1.40
CA ALA A 114 16.71 -35.54 -2.06
C ALA A 114 16.82 -34.36 -3.06
N ALA A 115 16.90 -34.68 -4.34
CA ALA A 115 16.70 -33.72 -5.42
C ALA A 115 15.23 -33.74 -5.85
N TYR A 116 14.65 -32.57 -6.07
CA TYR A 116 13.27 -32.44 -6.53
C TYR A 116 13.18 -31.40 -7.65
N SER A 117 12.12 -31.49 -8.45
CA SER A 117 11.87 -30.53 -9.53
C SER A 117 10.72 -29.60 -9.17
N GLU A 118 10.45 -28.62 -10.04
CA GLU A 118 9.30 -27.73 -9.94
C GLU A 118 7.98 -28.46 -9.69
N ALA A 119 7.84 -29.71 -10.17
CA ALA A 119 6.63 -30.51 -9.99
C ALA A 119 6.32 -30.86 -8.52
N HIS A 120 7.32 -30.73 -7.64
CA HIS A 120 7.19 -30.90 -6.19
C HIS A 120 7.57 -29.63 -5.42
N ALA A 121 7.94 -28.56 -6.12
CA ALA A 121 8.24 -27.26 -5.55
C ALA A 121 6.96 -26.42 -5.47
N GLY A 122 6.89 -25.48 -4.53
CA GLY A 122 5.86 -24.44 -4.57
C GLY A 122 6.10 -23.50 -5.74
N SER A 123 5.02 -22.92 -6.30
CA SER A 123 5.10 -21.87 -7.33
C SER A 123 6.02 -20.72 -6.92
N GLY A 124 6.00 -20.35 -5.62
CA GLY A 124 6.90 -19.33 -5.05
C GLY A 124 8.39 -19.70 -5.11
N GLU A 125 8.75 -20.98 -4.96
CA GLU A 125 10.16 -21.42 -5.09
C GLU A 125 10.65 -21.25 -6.52
N TYR A 126 9.85 -21.70 -7.49
CA TYR A 126 10.16 -21.53 -8.91
C TYR A 126 10.29 -20.04 -9.27
N ALA A 127 9.34 -19.21 -8.85
CA ALA A 127 9.34 -17.78 -9.15
C ALA A 127 10.58 -17.05 -8.59
N VAL A 128 11.01 -17.36 -7.36
CA VAL A 128 12.24 -16.81 -6.77
C VAL A 128 13.48 -17.22 -7.57
N ILE A 129 13.56 -18.49 -7.99
CA ILE A 129 14.70 -18.97 -8.79
C ILE A 129 14.77 -18.21 -10.13
N ARG A 130 13.63 -18.05 -10.80
CA ARG A 130 13.53 -17.30 -12.05
C ARG A 130 13.90 -15.83 -11.88
N LEU A 131 13.46 -15.19 -10.79
CA LEU A 131 13.82 -13.80 -10.50
C LEU A 131 15.32 -13.64 -10.26
N VAL A 132 15.91 -14.45 -9.37
CA VAL A 132 17.35 -14.35 -9.06
C VAL A 132 18.18 -14.55 -10.32
N ASP A 133 17.82 -15.55 -11.13
CA ASP A 133 18.46 -15.84 -12.41
C ASP A 133 18.35 -14.68 -13.40
N ALA A 134 17.17 -14.10 -13.54
CA ALA A 134 16.91 -13.00 -14.47
C ALA A 134 17.59 -11.69 -14.07
N ILE A 135 17.59 -11.34 -12.77
CA ILE A 135 18.28 -10.15 -12.26
C ILE A 135 19.78 -10.27 -12.47
N ARG A 136 20.38 -11.41 -12.12
CA ARG A 136 21.84 -11.61 -12.25
C ARG A 136 22.32 -11.78 -13.68
N SER A 137 21.45 -12.26 -14.57
CA SER A 137 21.74 -12.31 -15.99
C SER A 137 21.55 -10.96 -16.69
N ALA A 138 20.97 -9.96 -16.01
CA ALA A 138 20.74 -8.65 -16.58
C ALA A 138 22.07 -7.88 -16.73
N PRO A 139 22.33 -7.23 -17.88
CA PRO A 139 23.47 -6.35 -18.03
C PRO A 139 23.44 -5.21 -17.00
N GLU A 140 24.62 -4.70 -16.60
CA GLU A 140 24.72 -3.53 -15.72
C GLU A 140 23.84 -2.37 -16.23
N ARG A 141 23.27 -1.60 -15.29
CA ARG A 141 22.39 -0.45 -15.57
C ARG A 141 21.08 -0.78 -16.31
N SER A 142 20.63 -2.03 -16.24
CA SER A 142 19.29 -2.45 -16.68
C SER A 142 18.16 -1.79 -15.88
N LEU A 143 16.99 -1.67 -16.51
CA LEU A 143 15.70 -1.41 -15.88
C LEU A 143 15.01 -2.75 -15.61
N ILE A 144 14.71 -3.03 -14.35
CA ILE A 144 14.06 -4.26 -13.90
C ILE A 144 12.66 -3.89 -13.43
N LEU A 145 11.66 -4.55 -13.99
CA LEU A 145 10.24 -4.36 -13.69
C LEU A 145 9.73 -5.66 -13.07
N LEU A 146 9.30 -5.59 -11.81
CA LEU A 146 8.79 -6.73 -11.04
C LEU A 146 7.33 -6.50 -10.71
N ASP A 147 6.46 -7.40 -11.17
CA ASP A 147 5.03 -7.33 -10.87
C ASP A 147 4.64 -8.40 -9.83
N GLU A 148 4.19 -7.91 -8.67
CA GLU A 148 3.78 -8.67 -7.48
C GLU A 148 4.77 -9.77 -7.05
N PRO A 149 6.04 -9.45 -6.78
CA PRO A 149 7.04 -10.44 -6.38
C PRO A 149 6.73 -11.11 -5.03
N GLU A 150 5.75 -10.63 -4.27
CA GLU A 150 5.26 -11.26 -3.04
C GLU A 150 4.44 -12.54 -3.24
N VAL A 151 3.94 -12.80 -4.44
CA VAL A 151 2.96 -13.89 -4.68
C VAL A 151 3.57 -15.24 -4.26
N SER A 152 2.84 -15.97 -3.42
CA SER A 152 3.25 -17.27 -2.86
C SER A 152 4.49 -17.26 -1.94
N LEU A 153 4.95 -16.09 -1.48
CA LEU A 153 6.02 -15.95 -0.50
C LEU A 153 5.48 -15.50 0.86
N HIS A 154 5.98 -16.12 1.94
CA HIS A 154 5.71 -15.66 3.30
C HIS A 154 6.45 -14.34 3.59
N PRO A 155 5.96 -13.43 4.46
CA PRO A 155 6.60 -12.14 4.75
C PRO A 155 8.10 -12.20 5.07
N GLY A 156 8.56 -13.25 5.76
CA GLY A 156 10.00 -13.44 6.03
C GLY A 156 10.86 -13.65 4.78
N ALA A 157 10.33 -14.36 3.77
CA ALA A 157 11.01 -14.56 2.49
C ALA A 157 10.97 -13.28 1.63
N GLN A 158 9.88 -12.51 1.72
CA GLN A 158 9.74 -11.23 1.03
C GLN A 158 10.80 -10.21 1.46
N ARG A 159 11.09 -10.12 2.77
CA ARG A 159 12.16 -9.24 3.29
C ARG A 159 13.53 -9.63 2.72
N LYS A 160 13.86 -10.91 2.77
CA LYS A 160 15.11 -11.43 2.21
C LYS A 160 15.23 -11.25 0.70
N LEU A 161 14.10 -11.30 0.00
CA LEU A 161 14.04 -11.00 -1.43
C LEU A 161 14.37 -9.52 -1.68
N MET A 162 13.86 -8.61 -0.85
CA MET A 162 14.23 -7.19 -0.92
C MET A 162 15.70 -6.97 -0.63
N ASP A 163 16.26 -7.62 0.39
CA ASP A 163 17.71 -7.54 0.69
C ASP A 163 18.56 -7.96 -0.52
N PHE A 164 18.14 -9.02 -1.21
CA PHE A 164 18.77 -9.47 -2.45
C PHE A 164 18.64 -8.44 -3.57
N ILE A 165 17.43 -7.94 -3.82
CA ILE A 165 17.16 -6.95 -4.89
C ILE A 165 17.99 -5.69 -4.63
N GLU A 166 18.03 -5.19 -3.40
CA GLU A 166 18.82 -4.02 -3.02
C GLU A 166 20.31 -4.21 -3.31
N ALA A 167 20.87 -5.35 -2.88
CA ALA A 167 22.28 -5.68 -3.10
C ALA A 167 22.63 -5.72 -4.60
N GLU A 168 21.83 -6.40 -5.42
CA GLU A 168 22.05 -6.49 -6.88
C GLU A 168 21.83 -5.13 -7.56
N THR A 169 20.87 -4.33 -7.07
CA THR A 169 20.60 -2.97 -7.58
C THR A 169 21.80 -2.06 -7.39
N LEU A 170 22.40 -2.08 -6.19
CA LEU A 170 23.59 -1.29 -5.88
C LEU A 170 24.81 -1.80 -6.65
N HIS A 171 25.02 -3.12 -6.68
CA HIS A 171 26.20 -3.71 -7.31
C HIS A 171 26.23 -3.48 -8.83
N HIS A 172 25.10 -3.64 -9.52
CA HIS A 172 25.02 -3.53 -10.97
C HIS A 172 24.44 -2.19 -11.45
N CYS A 173 24.18 -1.25 -10.54
CA CYS A 173 23.57 0.05 -10.82
C CYS A 173 22.22 -0.08 -11.56
N HIS A 174 21.43 -1.11 -11.23
CA HIS A 174 20.11 -1.29 -11.84
C HIS A 174 19.14 -0.20 -11.38
N GLN A 175 18.07 -0.03 -12.17
CA GLN A 175 16.87 0.66 -11.70
C GLN A 175 15.77 -0.39 -11.56
N VAL A 176 15.19 -0.52 -10.38
CA VAL A 176 14.12 -1.50 -10.12
C VAL A 176 12.82 -0.77 -9.86
N ILE A 177 11.74 -1.21 -10.52
CA ILE A 177 10.37 -0.77 -10.27
C ILE A 177 9.57 -2.00 -9.86
N ILE A 178 8.89 -1.91 -8.73
CA ILE A 178 8.12 -3.00 -8.15
C ILE A 178 6.67 -2.54 -7.98
N SER A 179 5.71 -3.26 -8.57
CA SER A 179 4.31 -3.17 -8.16
C SER A 179 4.05 -4.20 -7.07
N THR A 180 3.43 -3.77 -5.97
CA THR A 180 3.16 -4.64 -4.83
C THR A 180 1.94 -4.17 -4.04
N HIS A 181 1.24 -5.12 -3.46
CA HIS A 181 0.23 -4.92 -2.42
C HIS A 181 0.74 -5.33 -1.03
N SER A 182 1.99 -5.82 -0.94
CA SER A 182 2.56 -6.31 0.31
C SER A 182 3.19 -5.20 1.15
N PRO A 183 2.70 -4.97 2.39
CA PRO A 183 3.38 -4.07 3.34
C PRO A 183 4.79 -4.53 3.68
N ALA A 184 5.05 -5.85 3.66
CA ALA A 184 6.35 -6.39 4.04
C ALA A 184 7.44 -6.02 3.02
N LEU A 185 7.11 -5.89 1.73
CA LEU A 185 8.05 -5.41 0.71
C LEU A 185 8.29 -3.89 0.83
N ALA A 186 7.24 -3.12 1.14
CA ALA A 186 7.36 -1.67 1.29
C ALA A 186 8.04 -1.23 2.60
N SER A 187 7.96 -2.04 3.67
CA SER A 187 8.34 -1.64 5.04
C SER A 187 9.77 -1.14 5.24
N GLY A 188 10.71 -1.54 4.38
CA GLY A 188 12.12 -1.11 4.44
C GLY A 188 12.48 0.02 3.48
N LEU A 189 11.54 0.48 2.65
CA LEU A 189 11.80 1.49 1.63
C LEU A 189 11.66 2.91 2.21
N PRO A 190 12.48 3.86 1.75
CA PRO A 190 12.33 5.25 2.13
C PRO A 190 11.03 5.83 1.51
N PRO A 191 10.38 6.82 2.17
CA PRO A 191 9.10 7.35 1.70
C PRO A 191 9.09 7.83 0.25
N GLU A 192 10.20 8.35 -0.24
CA GLU A 192 10.35 8.88 -1.61
C GLU A 192 10.36 7.77 -2.68
N ALA A 193 10.60 6.52 -2.28
CA ALA A 193 10.53 5.36 -3.17
C ALA A 193 9.11 4.77 -3.27
N ILE A 194 8.19 5.18 -2.39
CA ILE A 194 6.85 4.61 -2.29
C ILE A 194 5.85 5.54 -2.99
N LYS A 195 5.23 5.01 -4.05
CA LYS A 195 4.20 5.70 -4.82
C LYS A 195 2.89 4.93 -4.72
N VAL A 196 1.82 5.64 -4.38
CA VAL A 196 0.48 5.06 -4.25
C VAL A 196 -0.36 5.49 -5.42
N PHE A 197 -0.88 4.50 -6.15
CA PHE A 197 -1.83 4.73 -7.23
C PHE A 197 -3.24 4.33 -6.80
N GLY A 198 -4.24 5.12 -7.17
CA GLY A 198 -5.64 4.74 -7.05
C GLY A 198 -6.41 4.96 -8.34
N TYR A 199 -7.68 4.54 -8.32
CA TYR A 199 -8.54 4.58 -9.49
C TYR A 199 -9.77 5.45 -9.23
N ASP A 200 -9.92 6.50 -10.03
CA ASP A 200 -11.13 7.29 -10.11
C ASP A 200 -12.15 6.56 -10.96
N ALA A 201 -13.15 5.95 -10.31
CA ALA A 201 -14.20 5.19 -10.98
C ALA A 201 -15.16 6.07 -11.79
N THR A 202 -15.25 7.37 -11.48
CA THR A 202 -16.16 8.31 -12.16
C THR A 202 -15.54 8.82 -13.46
N ARG A 203 -14.24 9.12 -13.44
CA ARG A 203 -13.49 9.61 -14.61
C ARG A 203 -12.69 8.53 -15.33
N HIS A 204 -12.78 7.28 -14.88
CA HIS A 204 -12.08 6.11 -15.43
C HIS A 204 -10.57 6.31 -15.62
N ARG A 205 -9.89 6.87 -14.62
CA ARG A 205 -8.45 7.19 -14.69
C ARG A 205 -7.69 6.72 -13.47
N VAL A 206 -6.42 6.39 -13.68
CA VAL A 206 -5.45 6.14 -12.60
C VAL A 206 -4.91 7.49 -12.12
N LEU A 207 -4.84 7.65 -10.81
CA LEU A 207 -4.31 8.84 -10.15
C LEU A 207 -3.14 8.44 -9.24
N LEU A 208 -2.15 9.32 -9.15
CA LEU A 208 -1.14 9.25 -8.12
C LEU A 208 -1.72 9.88 -6.85
N ILE A 209 -2.01 9.05 -5.84
CA ILE A 209 -2.58 9.45 -4.55
C ILE A 209 -1.49 9.89 -3.56
N ALA A 210 -0.28 9.34 -3.69
CA ALA A 210 0.85 9.79 -2.90
C ALA A 210 2.12 9.58 -3.71
N ASP A 211 2.92 10.65 -3.84
CA ASP A 211 4.22 10.57 -4.51
C ASP A 211 5.38 10.30 -3.53
N SER A 212 5.14 10.53 -2.24
CA SER A 212 6.03 10.09 -1.15
C SER A 212 5.19 9.87 0.11
N CYS A 213 5.29 8.69 0.71
CA CYS A 213 4.54 8.37 1.92
C CYS A 213 5.19 7.23 2.71
N SER A 214 4.85 7.14 3.99
CA SER A 214 5.34 6.02 4.80
C SER A 214 4.70 4.70 4.34
N PRO A 215 5.33 3.53 4.58
CA PRO A 215 4.71 2.24 4.28
C PRO A 215 3.33 2.05 4.94
N THR A 216 3.14 2.61 6.14
CA THR A 216 1.88 2.60 6.87
C THR A 216 0.80 3.42 6.16
N GLU A 217 1.14 4.64 5.73
CA GLU A 217 0.24 5.51 4.95
C GLU A 217 -0.13 4.84 3.62
N ALA A 218 0.85 4.29 2.90
CA ALA A 218 0.63 3.58 1.65
C ALA A 218 -0.37 2.44 1.81
N PHE A 219 -0.25 1.66 2.89
CA PHE A 219 -1.17 0.58 3.16
C PHE A 219 -2.57 1.06 3.54
N ALA A 220 -2.69 2.15 4.31
CA ALA A 220 -3.99 2.75 4.58
C ALA A 220 -4.66 3.18 3.27
N HIS A 221 -3.92 3.80 2.35
CA HIS A 221 -4.44 4.14 1.03
C HIS A 221 -4.87 2.92 0.22
N LEU A 222 -4.19 1.77 0.30
CA LEU A 222 -4.57 0.54 -0.40
C LEU A 222 -5.96 0.02 0.00
N GLY A 223 -6.42 0.29 1.23
CA GLY A 223 -7.80 0.00 1.67
C GLY A 223 -8.85 0.96 1.09
N HIS A 224 -8.40 2.06 0.49
CA HIS A 224 -9.22 3.22 0.11
C HIS A 224 -8.99 3.69 -1.35
N THR A 225 -8.24 2.92 -2.14
CA THR A 225 -7.81 3.20 -3.53
C THR A 225 -8.94 3.16 -4.56
N ILE A 226 -10.10 2.63 -4.18
CA ILE A 226 -11.35 2.76 -4.93
C ILE A 226 -12.12 3.93 -4.31
N ILE A 227 -12.17 5.04 -5.04
CA ILE A 227 -13.05 6.15 -4.69
C ILE A 227 -14.41 5.81 -5.30
N GLY A 228 -15.30 5.31 -4.44
CA GLY A 228 -16.65 4.91 -4.80
C GLY A 228 -17.59 6.09 -5.03
N SER A 229 -18.86 5.81 -5.31
CA SER A 229 -19.92 6.84 -5.46
C SER A 229 -20.39 7.43 -4.13
N ARG A 230 -20.08 6.77 -3.01
CA ARG A 230 -20.43 7.23 -1.65
C ARG A 230 -19.50 8.36 -1.23
N PRO A 231 -20.03 9.41 -0.59
CA PRO A 231 -19.19 10.41 0.03
C PRO A 231 -18.26 9.82 1.09
N ARG A 232 -17.07 10.42 1.24
CA ARG A 232 -16.06 10.00 2.22
C ARG A 232 -15.67 11.14 3.15
N LEU A 233 -15.61 10.85 4.45
CA LEU A 233 -15.07 11.76 5.46
C LEU A 233 -13.78 11.19 6.01
N ILE A 234 -12.66 11.89 5.79
CA ILE A 234 -11.34 11.51 6.26
C ILE A 234 -11.07 12.22 7.57
N VAL A 235 -10.63 11.47 8.59
CA VAL A 235 -10.33 11.97 9.94
C VAL A 235 -8.94 11.52 10.38
N GLU A 236 -8.35 12.18 11.37
CA GLU A 236 -6.99 11.89 11.82
C GLU A 236 -6.86 10.56 12.56
N ASP A 237 -7.82 10.22 13.43
CA ASP A 237 -7.76 9.03 14.26
C ASP A 237 -9.14 8.39 14.49
N GLU A 238 -9.12 7.26 15.22
CA GLU A 238 -10.32 6.49 15.55
C GLU A 238 -11.28 7.25 16.50
N LEU A 239 -10.77 8.10 17.39
CA LEU A 239 -11.62 8.85 18.30
C LEU A 239 -12.39 9.95 17.54
N ALA A 240 -11.71 10.69 16.67
CA ALA A 240 -12.32 11.63 15.75
C ALA A 240 -13.38 10.94 14.87
N ALA A 241 -13.09 9.72 14.38
CA ALA A 241 -14.04 8.91 13.63
C ALA A 241 -15.30 8.59 14.45
N GLU A 242 -15.14 8.18 15.71
CA GLU A 242 -16.27 7.86 16.58
C GLU A 242 -17.08 9.10 16.97
N ILE A 243 -16.44 10.26 17.18
CA ILE A 243 -17.14 11.54 17.41
C ILE A 243 -18.00 11.90 16.18
N ALA A 244 -17.43 11.83 14.98
CA ALA A 244 -18.15 12.09 13.74
C ALA A 244 -19.33 11.12 13.53
N ARG A 245 -19.11 9.82 13.77
CA ARG A 245 -20.16 8.80 13.72
C ARG A 245 -21.25 9.04 14.76
N ALA A 246 -20.89 9.42 15.98
CA ALA A 246 -21.85 9.72 17.04
C ALA A 246 -22.72 10.93 16.70
N ALA A 247 -22.13 11.99 16.16
CA ALA A 247 -22.83 13.19 15.70
C ALA A 247 -23.83 12.86 14.59
N LEU A 248 -23.39 12.15 13.54
CA LEU A 248 -24.26 11.74 12.44
C LEU A 248 -25.34 10.76 12.89
N ARG A 249 -25.04 9.80 13.78
CA ARG A 249 -26.03 8.86 14.32
C ARG A 249 -27.17 9.58 15.03
N ARG A 250 -26.88 10.72 15.68
CA ARG A 250 -27.87 11.51 16.43
C ARG A 250 -28.68 12.45 15.54
N HIS A 251 -28.02 13.19 14.66
CA HIS A 251 -28.64 14.30 13.93
C HIS A 251 -28.97 13.96 12.46
N GLY A 252 -28.36 12.92 11.89
CA GLY A 252 -28.55 12.52 10.50
C GLY A 252 -28.26 11.03 10.24
N PRO A 253 -29.04 10.08 10.77
CA PRO A 253 -28.74 8.65 10.66
C PRO A 253 -28.71 8.16 9.21
N LYS A 254 -29.61 8.68 8.35
CA LYS A 254 -29.62 8.34 6.91
C LYS A 254 -28.34 8.77 6.19
N LYS A 255 -27.73 9.88 6.64
CA LYS A 255 -26.47 10.40 6.11
C LYS A 255 -25.30 9.50 6.52
N LEU A 256 -25.30 9.02 7.77
CA LEU A 256 -24.32 8.04 8.24
C LEU A 256 -24.37 6.76 7.40
N ASP A 257 -25.55 6.24 7.09
CA ASP A 257 -25.69 5.03 6.28
C ASP A 257 -25.06 5.19 4.90
N THR A 258 -25.03 6.41 4.34
CA THR A 258 -24.49 6.71 3.00
C THR A 258 -23.04 7.18 2.97
N LEU A 259 -22.41 7.41 4.13
CA LEU A 259 -21.08 7.98 4.27
C LEU A 259 -20.04 6.94 4.72
N ASP A 260 -18.86 6.99 4.11
CA ASP A 260 -17.70 6.26 4.60
C ASP A 260 -16.84 7.17 5.50
N VAL A 261 -16.78 6.91 6.80
CA VAL A 261 -15.88 7.61 7.75
C VAL A 261 -14.59 6.83 7.91
N VAL A 262 -13.48 7.45 7.50
CA VAL A 262 -12.18 6.81 7.32
C VAL A 262 -11.11 7.49 8.19
N PRO A 263 -10.62 6.83 9.25
CA PRO A 263 -9.45 7.30 9.99
C PRO A 263 -8.16 7.08 9.17
N PHE A 264 -7.26 8.06 9.17
CA PHE A 264 -6.04 8.05 8.38
C PHE A 264 -4.78 8.02 9.25
N PRO A 265 -3.97 6.93 9.20
CA PRO A 265 -2.75 6.84 9.97
C PRO A 265 -1.67 7.72 9.34
N GLY A 266 -1.35 8.83 10.01
CA GLY A 266 -0.39 9.85 9.52
C GLY A 266 -0.59 11.22 10.16
N GLY A 267 -1.69 11.41 10.90
CA GLY A 267 -2.05 12.66 11.56
C GLY A 267 -2.33 13.79 10.57
N ALA A 268 -2.58 14.99 11.10
CA ALA A 268 -2.85 16.19 10.31
C ALA A 268 -1.85 16.43 9.19
N GLY A 269 -0.55 16.30 9.49
CA GLY A 269 0.53 16.56 8.54
C GLY A 269 0.49 15.66 7.32
N GLY A 270 0.26 14.35 7.50
CA GLY A 270 0.14 13.40 6.40
C GLY A 270 -1.11 13.64 5.55
N VAL A 271 -2.23 13.96 6.20
CA VAL A 271 -3.50 14.28 5.53
C VAL A 271 -3.37 15.55 4.69
N ILE A 272 -2.82 16.63 5.26
CA ILE A 272 -2.60 17.91 4.58
C ILE A 272 -1.58 17.78 3.45
N LYS A 273 -0.48 17.04 3.66
CA LYS A 273 0.60 16.91 2.68
C LYS A 273 0.23 16.05 1.48
N ASN A 274 -0.42 14.90 1.73
CA ASN A 274 -0.63 13.87 0.71
C ASN A 274 -2.10 13.74 0.30
N VAL A 275 -3.03 13.67 1.26
CA VAL A 275 -4.44 13.39 0.98
C VAL A 275 -5.14 14.59 0.33
N LEU A 276 -4.99 15.78 0.92
CA LEU A 276 -5.66 16.99 0.46
C LEU A 276 -5.27 17.35 -0.99
N PRO A 277 -3.98 17.40 -1.38
CA PRO A 277 -3.62 17.72 -2.76
C PRO A 277 -4.13 16.71 -3.76
N SER A 278 -4.09 15.40 -3.44
CA SER A 278 -4.62 14.38 -4.33
C SER A 278 -6.14 14.45 -4.49
N LEU A 279 -6.89 14.81 -3.45
CA LEU A 279 -8.32 15.04 -3.55
C LEU A 279 -8.66 16.29 -4.37
N ALA A 280 -7.93 17.38 -4.14
CA ALA A 280 -8.14 18.65 -4.81
C ALA A 280 -7.77 18.61 -6.30
N ILE A 281 -6.56 18.14 -6.63
CA ILE A 281 -6.08 17.99 -8.02
C ILE A 281 -6.90 16.91 -8.73
N GLY A 282 -7.29 15.86 -8.01
CA GLY A 282 -8.22 14.84 -8.49
C GLY A 282 -9.63 15.36 -8.74
N GLY A 283 -9.99 16.55 -8.23
CA GLY A 283 -11.31 17.17 -8.37
C GLY A 283 -12.42 16.32 -7.77
N PHE A 284 -12.18 15.75 -6.59
CA PHE A 284 -13.14 14.91 -5.87
C PHE A 284 -14.07 15.77 -5.01
N GLU A 285 -15.32 15.92 -5.44
CA GLU A 285 -16.34 16.71 -4.72
C GLU A 285 -17.03 15.89 -3.60
N LYS A 286 -17.01 14.56 -3.70
CA LYS A 286 -17.59 13.64 -2.71
C LYS A 286 -16.61 13.18 -1.65
N ALA A 287 -15.70 14.06 -1.23
CA ALA A 287 -14.74 13.77 -0.19
C ALA A 287 -14.56 15.01 0.69
N ALA A 288 -14.44 14.83 2.00
CA ALA A 288 -14.10 15.90 2.91
C ALA A 288 -13.12 15.43 3.98
N ILE A 289 -12.45 16.38 4.61
CA ILE A 289 -11.47 16.15 5.66
C ILE A 289 -11.95 16.86 6.93
N LEU A 290 -11.88 16.17 8.06
CA LEU A 290 -12.14 16.72 9.39
C LEU A 290 -10.91 16.47 10.27
N LEU A 291 -10.16 17.53 10.54
CA LEU A 291 -8.94 17.50 11.34
C LEU A 291 -9.21 17.82 12.80
N ASP A 292 -8.21 17.63 13.65
CA ASP A 292 -8.24 18.02 15.04
C ASP A 292 -8.24 19.54 15.19
N GLY A 293 -8.70 20.04 16.33
CA GLY A 293 -8.97 21.46 16.50
C GLY A 293 -7.71 22.33 16.66
N ASP A 294 -6.58 21.75 17.08
CA ASP A 294 -5.26 22.38 17.14
C ASP A 294 -4.74 22.78 15.75
N GLN A 295 -5.21 22.12 14.70
CA GLN A 295 -4.90 22.47 13.31
C GLN A 295 -5.70 23.67 12.80
N SER A 296 -6.70 24.15 13.56
CA SER A 296 -7.56 25.24 13.12
C SER A 296 -6.80 26.58 13.07
N PRO A 297 -6.64 27.20 11.90
CA PRO A 297 -5.90 28.46 11.80
C PRO A 297 -6.68 29.59 12.46
N ALA A 298 -5.98 30.48 13.18
CA ALA A 298 -6.57 31.63 13.86
C ALA A 298 -7.33 32.59 12.91
N THR A 299 -7.08 32.51 11.60
CA THR A 299 -7.65 33.35 10.54
C THR A 299 -8.85 32.73 9.81
N ARG A 300 -9.40 31.59 10.27
CA ARG A 300 -10.46 30.77 9.64
C ARG A 300 -11.63 31.55 9.01
N ASN A 301 -12.05 32.67 9.59
CA ASN A 301 -13.20 33.46 9.13
C ASN A 301 -12.85 34.55 8.10
N THR A 302 -11.58 34.78 7.82
CA THR A 302 -11.11 35.90 6.96
C THR A 302 -10.75 35.44 5.54
N SER A 303 -10.74 34.13 5.28
CA SER A 303 -10.02 33.56 4.15
C SER A 303 -10.86 33.23 2.92
N LEU A 304 -12.17 32.99 3.00
CA LEU A 304 -12.96 32.62 1.81
C LEU A 304 -13.03 33.76 0.76
N ASP A 305 -13.38 34.97 1.16
CA ASP A 305 -13.47 36.13 0.25
C ASP A 305 -12.09 36.65 -0.22
N ALA A 306 -11.05 36.47 0.61
CA ALA A 306 -9.69 36.87 0.28
C ALA A 306 -9.00 35.86 -0.65
N MET A 307 -9.30 34.56 -0.53
CA MET A 307 -8.74 33.49 -1.35
C MET A 307 -9.25 33.57 -2.80
N ASP A 308 -10.54 33.84 -3.02
CA ASP A 308 -11.08 34.08 -4.36
C ASP A 308 -10.45 35.33 -5.00
N ALA A 309 -10.18 36.36 -4.21
CA ALA A 309 -9.54 37.59 -4.67
C ALA A 309 -8.03 37.46 -4.95
N ILE A 310 -7.34 36.47 -4.36
CA ILE A 310 -5.90 36.20 -4.58
C ILE A 310 -5.71 35.17 -5.69
N ALA A 311 -6.55 34.13 -5.75
CA ALA A 311 -6.61 33.21 -6.89
C ALA A 311 -6.94 33.94 -8.20
N ALA A 312 -7.80 34.96 -8.15
CA ALA A 312 -8.11 35.81 -9.30
C ALA A 312 -6.98 36.77 -9.73
N ARG A 313 -5.99 37.03 -8.85
CA ARG A 313 -4.81 37.88 -9.13
C ARG A 313 -3.58 37.09 -9.56
N GLY A 314 -3.69 35.76 -9.61
CA GLY A 314 -2.58 34.81 -9.63
C GLY A 314 -1.38 35.22 -10.47
N GLU A 315 -0.21 35.34 -9.81
CA GLU A 315 1.08 35.39 -10.49
C GLU A 315 2.28 35.12 -9.54
N ASP A 316 2.11 35.12 -8.21
CA ASP A 316 3.22 34.88 -7.27
C ASP A 316 3.07 33.59 -6.44
N LEU A 317 4.00 32.65 -6.64
CA LEU A 317 4.07 31.38 -5.92
C LEU A 317 4.44 31.57 -4.44
N ASP A 318 5.20 32.62 -4.10
CA ASP A 318 5.62 32.88 -2.72
C ASP A 318 4.44 33.38 -1.87
N GLU A 319 3.53 34.17 -2.45
CA GLU A 319 2.29 34.60 -1.80
C GLU A 319 1.36 33.40 -1.52
N LEU A 320 1.20 32.50 -2.49
CA LEU A 320 0.38 31.29 -2.32
C LEU A 320 0.98 30.33 -1.29
N ASN A 321 2.30 30.16 -1.27
CA ASN A 321 2.98 29.38 -0.24
C ASN A 321 2.86 30.01 1.15
N THR A 322 2.86 31.35 1.23
CA THR A 322 2.64 32.05 2.49
C THR A 322 1.22 31.82 3.00
N LEU A 323 0.22 31.92 2.13
CA LEU A 323 -1.18 31.60 2.47
C LEU A 323 -1.34 30.14 2.91
N TRP A 324 -0.73 29.20 2.19
CA TRP A 324 -0.73 27.80 2.56
C TRP A 324 -0.15 27.59 3.96
N ARG A 325 1.02 28.18 4.25
CA ARG A 325 1.67 28.07 5.56
C ARG A 325 0.84 28.68 6.69
N LEU A 326 0.12 29.76 6.41
CA LEU A 326 -0.81 30.38 7.36
C LEU A 326 -2.04 29.50 7.65
N GLN A 327 -2.47 28.70 6.67
CA GLN A 327 -3.66 27.86 6.77
C GLN A 327 -3.36 26.46 7.30
N PHE A 328 -2.15 25.94 7.06
CA PHE A 328 -1.79 24.52 7.27
C PHE A 328 -0.46 24.32 8.00
N HIS A 329 -0.06 25.26 8.86
CA HIS A 329 1.05 25.09 9.82
C HIS A 329 2.36 24.53 9.21
N ALA A 330 2.92 25.23 8.21
CA ALA A 330 4.19 24.90 7.56
C ALA A 330 4.33 23.50 6.91
N ALA A 331 3.27 22.68 6.86
CA ALA A 331 3.29 21.45 6.09
C ALA A 331 3.46 21.77 4.60
N GLU A 332 4.42 21.16 3.91
CA GLU A 332 4.59 21.40 2.47
C GLU A 332 3.68 20.47 1.66
N PRO A 333 2.83 21.00 0.76
CA PRO A 333 1.92 20.19 -0.03
C PRO A 333 2.67 19.39 -1.10
N ASN A 334 2.22 18.17 -1.35
CA ASN A 334 2.69 17.39 -2.49
C ASN A 334 1.93 17.79 -3.76
N LEU A 335 2.44 18.79 -4.48
CA LEU A 335 1.80 19.34 -5.67
C LEU A 335 2.00 18.50 -6.95
N HIS A 336 2.65 17.34 -6.87
CA HIS A 336 2.98 16.51 -8.04
C HIS A 336 3.64 17.31 -9.17
N SER A 337 4.62 18.14 -8.78
CA SER A 337 5.34 19.07 -9.65
C SER A 337 6.04 18.35 -10.81
N ASP A 338 5.85 18.84 -12.04
CA ASP A 338 6.66 18.43 -13.19
C ASP A 338 8.07 19.05 -13.08
N SER A 339 9.05 18.59 -13.86
CA SER A 339 10.45 19.08 -13.83
C SER A 339 10.61 20.61 -13.99
N ASP A 340 9.62 21.24 -14.60
CA ASP A 340 9.63 22.67 -14.93
C ASP A 340 8.72 23.48 -13.99
N HIS A 341 8.17 22.87 -12.92
CA HIS A 341 7.31 23.49 -11.89
C HIS A 341 6.05 24.21 -12.42
N SER A 342 5.71 24.01 -13.69
CA SER A 342 4.61 24.72 -14.37
C SER A 342 3.22 24.42 -13.82
N ARG A 343 3.08 23.36 -13.03
CA ARG A 343 1.81 22.93 -12.40
C ARG A 343 1.65 23.38 -10.96
N ASP A 344 2.66 23.97 -10.35
CA ASP A 344 2.67 24.21 -8.91
C ASP A 344 1.64 25.29 -8.52
N ILE A 345 1.60 26.40 -9.26
CA ILE A 345 0.60 27.47 -9.08
C ILE A 345 -0.84 26.96 -9.24
N PRO A 346 -1.23 26.33 -10.37
CA PRO A 346 -2.61 25.88 -10.54
C PRO A 346 -3.00 24.77 -9.56
N ASN A 347 -2.08 23.87 -9.19
CA ASN A 347 -2.35 22.82 -8.21
C ASN A 347 -2.54 23.42 -6.81
N LEU A 348 -1.72 24.39 -6.41
CA LEU A 348 -1.82 25.03 -5.10
C LEU A 348 -3.12 25.85 -4.98
N ILE A 349 -3.54 26.55 -6.03
CA ILE A 349 -4.85 27.20 -6.09
C ILE A 349 -5.97 26.18 -5.93
N ALA A 350 -5.93 25.05 -6.66
CA ALA A 350 -6.93 24.00 -6.54
C ALA A 350 -7.01 23.45 -5.11
N CYS A 351 -5.86 23.24 -4.45
CA CYS A 351 -5.81 22.76 -3.06
C CYS A 351 -6.45 23.77 -2.09
N LEU A 352 -6.12 25.06 -2.22
CA LEU A 352 -6.66 26.12 -1.38
C LEU A 352 -8.18 26.26 -1.56
N THR A 353 -8.67 26.30 -2.80
CA THR A 353 -10.11 26.38 -3.11
C THR A 353 -10.88 25.15 -2.61
N TRP A 354 -10.32 23.96 -2.81
CA TRP A 354 -10.95 22.72 -2.36
C TRP A 354 -11.01 22.66 -0.83
N ALA A 355 -9.92 23.00 -0.13
CA ALA A 355 -9.88 23.03 1.33
C ALA A 355 -10.90 24.00 1.93
N ALA A 356 -11.12 25.17 1.30
CA ALA A 356 -12.08 26.15 1.79
C ALA A 356 -13.52 25.58 1.86
N SER A 357 -13.86 24.63 0.99
CA SER A 357 -15.17 24.00 0.89
C SER A 357 -15.25 22.62 1.55
N HIS A 358 -14.16 21.85 1.60
CA HIS A 358 -14.16 20.44 1.99
C HIS A 358 -13.32 20.12 3.24
N LEU A 359 -12.78 21.13 3.93
CA LEU A 359 -12.04 20.96 5.18
C LEU A 359 -12.78 21.59 6.37
N ALA A 360 -12.84 20.87 7.48
CA ALA A 360 -13.25 21.37 8.78
C ALA A 360 -12.32 20.88 9.88
N TYR A 361 -12.58 21.38 11.10
CA TYR A 361 -11.84 21.05 12.30
C TYR A 361 -12.82 20.65 13.41
N LEU A 362 -12.43 19.70 14.24
CA LEU A 362 -13.14 19.37 15.47
C LEU A 362 -13.10 20.56 16.44
N PRO A 363 -14.13 20.72 17.29
CA PRO A 363 -14.10 21.73 18.34
C PRO A 363 -13.11 21.34 19.44
N GLY A 364 -12.41 22.31 20.04
CA GLY A 364 -11.36 22.07 21.04
C GLY A 364 -9.96 22.10 20.42
N SER A 365 -8.94 21.61 21.13
CA SER A 365 -7.60 21.33 20.61
C SER A 365 -7.49 19.90 20.11
N SER A 366 -8.00 18.93 20.88
CA SER A 366 -7.97 17.51 20.52
C SER A 366 -9.33 16.83 20.68
N PRO A 367 -9.56 15.67 20.03
CA PRO A 367 -10.75 14.86 20.21
C PRO A 367 -10.98 14.45 21.67
N GLU A 368 -9.91 14.15 22.41
CA GLU A 368 -9.95 13.79 23.83
C GLU A 368 -10.45 14.94 24.70
N GLN A 369 -9.95 16.16 24.46
CA GLN A 369 -10.41 17.36 25.15
C GLN A 369 -11.88 17.61 24.83
N ALA A 370 -12.24 17.60 23.54
CA ALA A 370 -13.59 17.89 23.06
C ALA A 370 -14.63 17.02 23.78
N LEU A 371 -14.35 15.72 23.88
CA LEU A 371 -15.22 14.77 24.58
C LEU A 371 -15.23 15.02 26.10
N ALA A 372 -14.08 15.24 26.73
CA ALA A 372 -14.01 15.49 28.17
C ALA A 372 -14.78 16.76 28.58
N THR A 373 -14.65 17.84 27.81
CA THR A 373 -15.40 19.09 28.01
C THR A 373 -16.89 18.88 27.79
N ALA A 374 -17.30 18.08 26.80
CA ALA A 374 -18.72 17.75 26.60
C ALA A 374 -19.33 16.95 27.77
N LEU A 375 -18.50 16.27 28.56
CA LEU A 375 -18.90 15.56 29.79
C LEU A 375 -18.85 16.45 31.04
N GLY A 376 -18.44 17.72 30.91
CA GLY A 376 -18.41 18.71 31.98
C GLY A 376 -17.04 18.93 32.64
N ASP A 377 -15.95 18.41 32.08
CA ASP A 377 -14.58 18.69 32.55
C ASP A 377 -13.99 19.89 31.79
N GLU A 378 -14.05 21.07 32.40
CA GLU A 378 -13.64 22.35 31.80
C GLU A 378 -12.24 22.81 32.22
N ASP A 379 -11.38 21.93 32.77
CA ASP A 379 -10.05 22.35 33.24
C ASP A 379 -9.18 22.93 32.10
N PRO A 380 -8.98 24.26 32.04
CA PRO A 380 -8.29 24.91 30.95
C PRO A 380 -6.77 24.88 31.10
N SER A 381 -6.25 24.29 32.19
CA SER A 381 -4.81 24.13 32.44
C SER A 381 -4.22 22.85 31.80
N LYS A 382 -5.07 21.97 31.28
CA LYS A 382 -4.70 20.70 30.66
C LYS A 382 -4.27 20.88 29.18
N THR A 383 -3.08 20.38 28.84
CA THR A 383 -2.58 20.21 27.46
C THR A 383 -2.99 18.84 26.87
N ASP A 384 -2.82 18.61 25.57
CA ASP A 384 -3.17 17.33 24.93
C ASP A 384 -2.53 16.09 25.59
N THR A 385 -1.29 16.22 26.06
CA THR A 385 -0.61 15.14 26.80
C THR A 385 -1.35 14.80 28.09
N THR A 386 -1.84 15.84 28.79
CA THR A 386 -2.63 15.66 30.01
C THR A 386 -4.06 15.17 29.75
N TRP A 387 -4.62 15.41 28.56
CA TRP A 387 -5.91 14.83 28.16
C TRP A 387 -5.82 13.33 27.87
N LYS A 388 -4.71 12.86 27.29
CA LYS A 388 -4.45 11.42 27.14
C LYS A 388 -4.30 10.74 28.49
N GLU A 389 -3.54 11.34 29.41
CA GLU A 389 -3.43 10.85 30.79
C GLU A 389 -4.76 10.88 31.54
N TYR A 390 -5.59 11.90 31.32
CA TYR A 390 -6.94 11.98 31.89
C TYR A 390 -7.79 10.75 31.53
N TRP A 391 -7.80 10.35 30.26
CA TRP A 391 -8.56 9.17 29.82
C TRP A 391 -7.98 7.87 30.35
N VAL A 392 -6.65 7.73 30.43
CA VAL A 392 -6.00 6.59 31.08
C VAL A 392 -6.45 6.47 32.54
N ASN A 393 -6.43 7.57 33.30
CA ASN A 393 -6.84 7.60 34.69
C ASN A 393 -8.33 7.29 34.86
N ARG A 394 -9.17 7.78 33.93
CA ARG A 394 -10.61 7.51 33.95
C ARG A 394 -10.92 6.03 33.72
N VAL A 395 -10.24 5.38 32.77
CA VAL A 395 -10.35 3.92 32.56
C VAL A 395 -9.95 3.15 33.83
N ARG A 396 -8.81 3.51 34.44
CA ARG A 396 -8.35 2.87 35.68
C ARG A 396 -9.39 2.99 36.80
N SER A 397 -9.98 4.17 36.96
CA SER A 397 -10.99 4.42 37.98
C SER A 397 -12.29 3.64 37.75
N GLU A 398 -12.81 3.62 36.51
CA GLU A 398 -14.08 2.96 36.16
C GLU A 398 -13.98 1.43 36.22
N LEU A 399 -12.84 0.87 35.83
CA LEU A 399 -12.60 -0.57 35.83
C LEU A 399 -11.97 -1.09 37.14
N HIS A 400 -11.70 -0.19 38.10
CA HIS A 400 -11.00 -0.49 39.35
C HIS A 400 -9.66 -1.23 39.12
N MET A 401 -8.93 -0.83 38.07
CA MET A 401 -7.65 -1.44 37.70
C MET A 401 -6.55 -1.07 38.70
N THR A 402 -5.62 -1.99 38.88
CA THR A 402 -4.40 -1.79 39.67
C THR A 402 -3.35 -1.00 38.88
N ASP A 403 -2.37 -0.41 39.58
CA ASP A 403 -1.30 0.36 38.92
C ASP A 403 -0.40 -0.47 38.00
N GLU A 404 -0.36 -1.79 38.23
CA GLU A 404 0.41 -2.77 37.46
C GLU A 404 -0.27 -3.17 36.14
N GLU A 405 -1.57 -2.93 36.00
CA GLU A 405 -2.31 -3.25 34.78
C GLU A 405 -2.09 -2.20 33.68
N ILE A 406 -1.85 -2.71 32.46
CA ILE A 406 -1.61 -1.89 31.28
C ILE A 406 -2.96 -1.48 30.69
N VAL A 407 -3.20 -0.18 30.62
CA VAL A 407 -4.33 0.39 29.88
C VAL A 407 -3.96 0.45 28.40
N THR A 408 -4.68 -0.28 27.56
CA THR A 408 -4.49 -0.28 26.12
C THR A 408 -5.29 0.84 25.45
N SER A 409 -4.87 1.27 24.25
CA SER A 409 -5.61 2.26 23.46
C SER A 409 -7.04 1.82 23.14
N ASP A 410 -7.25 0.52 22.93
CA ASP A 410 -8.58 -0.05 22.67
C ASP A 410 -9.53 0.13 23.87
N LEU A 411 -9.03 -0.12 25.09
CA LEU A 411 -9.82 0.08 26.32
C LEU A 411 -10.21 1.55 26.52
N ILE A 412 -9.30 2.47 26.19
CA ILE A 412 -9.57 3.91 26.22
C ILE A 412 -10.68 4.25 25.22
N LEU A 413 -10.55 3.79 23.98
CA LEU A 413 -11.52 4.04 22.92
C LEU A 413 -12.90 3.46 23.25
N ASP A 414 -12.95 2.26 23.85
CA ASP A 414 -14.22 1.64 24.25
C ASP A 414 -14.94 2.44 25.34
N LEU A 415 -14.22 2.95 26.34
CA LEU A 415 -14.82 3.84 27.33
C LEU A 415 -15.31 5.14 26.68
N GLN A 416 -14.49 5.74 25.81
CA GLN A 416 -14.86 6.96 25.08
C GLN A 416 -16.12 6.77 24.21
N ARG A 417 -16.27 5.60 23.55
CA ARG A 417 -17.47 5.23 22.79
C ARG A 417 -18.72 5.15 23.68
N ILE A 418 -18.59 4.57 24.87
CA ILE A 418 -19.69 4.50 25.85
C ILE A 418 -20.09 5.91 26.28
N GLU A 419 -19.12 6.75 26.64
CA GLU A 419 -19.36 8.13 27.04
C GLU A 419 -19.99 8.99 25.92
N LEU A 420 -19.51 8.83 24.68
CA LEU A 420 -20.14 9.44 23.49
C LEU A 420 -21.60 9.03 23.33
N GLY A 421 -21.91 7.76 23.60
CA GLY A 421 -23.28 7.24 23.60
C GLY A 421 -24.17 7.85 24.70
N ARG A 422 -23.59 8.20 25.84
CA ARG A 422 -24.27 8.81 26.99
C ARG A 422 -24.58 10.30 26.81
N LEU A 423 -23.91 10.98 25.87
CA LEU A 423 -24.14 12.40 25.63
C LEU A 423 -25.61 12.68 25.24
N PRO A 424 -26.20 13.79 25.74
CA PRO A 424 -27.56 14.19 25.40
C PRO A 424 -27.66 14.62 23.94
N SER A 425 -28.86 14.54 23.35
CA SER A 425 -29.11 14.95 21.96
C SER A 425 -28.83 16.45 21.71
N SER A 426 -28.82 17.25 22.78
CA SER A 426 -28.50 18.69 22.76
C SER A 426 -27.03 18.97 23.04
N SER A 427 -26.15 17.96 22.99
CA SER A 427 -24.73 18.14 23.21
C SER A 427 -24.15 19.14 22.20
N PRO A 428 -23.55 20.26 22.66
CA PRO A 428 -22.96 21.25 21.76
C PRO A 428 -21.86 20.65 20.87
N LEU A 429 -21.10 19.69 21.39
CA LEU A 429 -20.07 18.97 20.64
C LEU A 429 -20.66 18.25 19.42
N LEU A 430 -21.68 17.41 19.65
CA LEU A 430 -22.27 16.59 18.58
C LEU A 430 -22.97 17.45 17.53
N GLN A 431 -23.63 18.53 17.96
CA GLN A 431 -24.28 19.46 17.05
C GLN A 431 -23.25 20.22 16.20
N ALA A 432 -22.18 20.75 16.82
CA ALA A 432 -21.13 21.46 16.10
C ALA A 432 -20.42 20.58 15.06
N VAL A 433 -20.08 19.34 15.44
CA VAL A 433 -19.45 18.38 14.52
C VAL A 433 -20.41 18.00 13.39
N TYR A 434 -21.70 17.80 13.67
CA TYR A 434 -22.69 17.54 12.63
C TYR A 434 -22.80 18.70 11.64
N ASP A 435 -22.87 19.94 12.12
CA ASP A 435 -23.00 21.12 11.27
C ASP A 435 -21.77 21.31 10.37
N GLU A 436 -20.57 21.04 10.89
CA GLU A 436 -19.34 21.04 10.10
C GLU A 436 -19.34 19.96 9.01
N ILE A 437 -19.70 18.72 9.35
CA ILE A 437 -19.74 17.62 8.37
C ILE A 437 -20.75 17.93 7.26
N VAL A 438 -21.92 18.49 7.60
CA VAL A 438 -22.93 18.86 6.61
C VAL A 438 -22.47 20.03 5.73
N ARG A 439 -21.67 20.95 6.27
CA ARG A 439 -21.10 22.08 5.52
C ARG A 439 -20.07 21.63 4.49
N ILE A 440 -19.20 20.69 4.85
CA ILE A 440 -18.01 20.35 4.05
C ILE A 440 -18.20 19.23 3.03
N LEU A 441 -19.33 18.54 3.08
CA LEU A 441 -19.51 17.29 2.37
C LEU A 441 -20.78 17.37 1.52
N ASP A 442 -20.61 17.18 0.22
CA ASP A 442 -21.72 17.08 -0.72
C ASP A 442 -22.31 15.65 -0.69
N TRP A 443 -23.63 15.54 -0.49
CA TRP A 443 -24.31 14.32 -0.04
C TRP A 443 -24.91 13.49 -1.19
#